data_AF-A0A2D9CCV0-F1
#
_entry.id   AF-A0A2D9CCV0-F1
#
_cell.length_a   1.000
_cell.length_b   1.000
_cell.length_c   1.000
_cell.angle_alpha   90.00
_cell.angle_beta   90.00
_cell.angle_gamma   90.00
#
_symmetry.space_group_name_H-M   'P 1'
#
loop_
_entity.id
_entity.type
_entity.pdbx_description
1 polymer ?
#
loop_
_entity_poly.entity_id
_entity_poly.type
_entity_poly.pdbx_seq_one_letter_code
_entity_poly.pdbx_strand_id
1 'polypeptide(L)'
;MGAYENPAIIRDTSGQIYGQAIASFGQSIAKGISIYGQKAQEANKKAQEKIERQQRIAYDIEDKAYAQANKNYAELASKDPSLVDQFKSQTELLLRGNGENIGAIKAQTLLATKNDLTKEERQNYRNIVNRAQTFQISAVEGGGKILADLEDQQGILAQDIASTHAWVGSNELEKDTSMLTSYVLGGKKANGLTGNKELVPGENGSMIVKVTSTVDENSDLFKNLDEETKEFLKNNDYKLEWKKNINEWNEGLIDEIPEKADYNQMSITNGFESKEGSITPEYIVGGETGVSKIISNGKIFDAKYIDVDSFINSQSFQKDVLGKASGYLARGNGQLSSFMTYKMRDGSFNVNEFKKQTTPQQEQEVVNALIEDFKNTKLSDLEQRKATPQDVKNLRALGKNVKVGQSIYVETVGSGKDIPSSSYVQTLGDQIVNDVINLKITPIETVGGLQGDVASVKTNADRVRNANIETHKKYLRSKGINAKSKADLISQLEKLKGTKDGDGNKIDDDYIENFRKASQNMYVYDAENKKQYELPSYNPDSNESLLPILNEYGGFGSKTKERISTTILP
;
A
#
# COMPACT_ATOMS: atom_id res chain seq x y z
N MET A 1 8.06 -78.98 29.14
CA MET A 1 7.17 -78.26 28.23
C MET A 1 6.88 -76.90 28.82
N GLY A 2 6.88 -75.87 27.97
CA GLY A 2 6.73 -74.46 28.32
C GLY A 2 7.53 -73.65 27.32
N ALA A 3 7.06 -73.67 26.08
CA ALA A 3 7.77 -73.18 24.91
C ALA A 3 7.88 -71.65 24.89
N TYR A 4 9.05 -71.18 24.48
CA TYR A 4 9.32 -69.82 24.04
C TYR A 4 8.24 -69.34 23.07
N GLU A 5 7.52 -68.28 23.43
CA GLU A 5 6.68 -67.54 22.49
C GLU A 5 7.60 -66.76 21.55
N ASN A 6 7.56 -67.17 20.28
CA ASN A 6 8.24 -66.53 19.16
C ASN A 6 7.62 -65.13 18.95
N PRO A 7 8.39 -64.04 18.90
CA PRO A 7 7.82 -62.72 18.61
C PRO A 7 7.13 -62.74 17.25
N ALA A 8 5.92 -62.16 17.19
CA ALA A 8 5.11 -62.09 15.99
C ALA A 8 5.94 -61.55 14.81
N ILE A 9 6.08 -62.38 13.77
CA ILE A 9 6.64 -61.94 12.49
C ILE A 9 5.70 -60.85 11.97
N ILE A 10 6.17 -59.60 11.98
CA ILE A 10 5.53 -58.50 11.27
C ILE A 10 5.51 -58.92 9.80
N ARG A 11 4.35 -59.36 9.31
CA ARG A 11 4.15 -59.66 7.89
C ARG A 11 4.27 -58.35 7.13
N ASP A 12 5.34 -58.22 6.37
CA ASP A 12 5.52 -57.18 5.37
C ASP A 12 4.40 -57.30 4.31
N THR A 13 3.38 -56.47 4.44
CA THR A 13 2.23 -56.41 3.52
C THR A 13 2.52 -55.56 2.27
N SER A 14 3.75 -55.06 2.10
CA SER A 14 4.10 -54.20 0.95
C SER A 14 3.88 -54.88 -0.40
N GLY A 15 3.97 -56.22 -0.50
CA GLY A 15 3.76 -56.97 -1.74
C GLY A 15 2.29 -57.12 -2.21
N GLN A 16 1.30 -56.75 -1.39
CA GLN A 16 -0.10 -57.09 -1.68
C GLN A 16 -0.82 -56.11 -2.62
N ILE A 17 -0.36 -54.86 -2.75
CA ILE A 17 -1.12 -53.80 -3.44
C ILE A 17 -1.11 -53.95 -4.97
N TYR A 18 -0.01 -54.46 -5.53
CA TYR A 18 0.14 -54.78 -6.96
C TYR A 18 0.31 -56.29 -7.24
N GLY A 19 0.12 -57.14 -6.23
CA GLY A 19 0.41 -58.59 -6.33
C GLY A 19 -0.36 -59.34 -7.42
N GLN A 20 -1.52 -58.84 -7.87
CA GLN A 20 -2.30 -59.43 -8.97
C GLN A 20 -1.78 -59.02 -10.37
N ALA A 21 -1.00 -57.93 -10.46
CA ALA A 21 -0.49 -57.37 -11.70
C ALA A 21 0.65 -58.22 -12.29
N ILE A 22 1.51 -58.76 -11.41
CA ILE A 22 2.82 -59.41 -11.66
C ILE A 22 2.77 -60.58 -12.69
N ALA A 23 1.61 -61.23 -12.89
CA ALA A 23 1.52 -62.40 -13.77
C ALA A 23 1.24 -62.08 -15.25
N SER A 24 0.61 -60.93 -15.54
CA SER A 24 -0.04 -60.65 -16.83
C SER A 24 0.91 -60.10 -17.90
N PHE A 25 1.92 -59.33 -17.51
CA PHE A 25 2.80 -58.62 -18.44
C PHE A 25 3.85 -59.55 -19.08
N GLY A 26 4.52 -60.40 -18.29
CA GLY A 26 5.46 -61.41 -18.81
C GLY A 26 4.83 -62.36 -19.86
N GLN A 27 3.55 -62.68 -19.70
CA GLN A 27 2.79 -63.47 -20.68
C GLN A 27 2.47 -62.69 -21.98
N SER A 28 2.30 -61.36 -21.91
CA SER A 28 2.01 -60.52 -23.08
C SER A 28 3.21 -60.38 -24.03
N ILE A 29 4.43 -60.29 -23.48
CA ILE A 29 5.67 -60.26 -24.28
C ILE A 29 5.87 -61.59 -25.00
N ALA A 30 5.55 -62.71 -24.35
CA ALA A 30 5.66 -64.06 -24.91
C ALA A 30 4.83 -64.24 -26.20
N LYS A 31 3.62 -63.69 -26.22
CA LYS A 31 2.69 -63.82 -27.35
C LYS A 31 3.14 -63.05 -28.59
N GLY A 32 3.94 -61.99 -28.44
CA GLY A 32 4.45 -61.19 -29.57
C GLY A 32 5.58 -61.86 -30.38
N ILE A 33 6.16 -62.96 -29.89
CA ILE A 33 7.40 -63.55 -30.44
C ILE A 33 7.16 -64.92 -31.12
N SER A 34 5.93 -65.43 -31.19
CA SER A 34 5.68 -66.77 -31.78
C SER A 34 5.92 -66.79 -33.30
N ILE A 35 7.02 -67.40 -33.73
CA ILE A 35 7.36 -67.62 -35.15
C ILE A 35 7.01 -69.07 -35.57
N TYR A 36 6.41 -69.20 -36.76
CA TYR A 36 6.01 -70.46 -37.43
C TYR A 36 7.19 -71.21 -38.11
N GLY A 37 7.14 -72.55 -38.10
CA GLY A 37 7.60 -73.39 -39.23
C GLY A 37 8.78 -74.37 -39.01
N GLN A 38 8.44 -75.67 -38.99
CA GLN A 38 9.14 -76.96 -38.73
C GLN A 38 10.64 -77.24 -39.08
N LYS A 39 11.50 -76.29 -39.46
CA LYS A 39 12.99 -76.45 -39.33
C LYS A 39 13.47 -76.19 -37.90
N ALA A 40 12.61 -76.54 -36.96
CA ALA A 40 12.24 -75.64 -35.91
C ALA A 40 12.58 -76.19 -34.54
N GLN A 41 12.99 -77.44 -34.34
CA GLN A 41 13.19 -77.90 -32.96
C GLN A 41 14.38 -77.25 -32.25
N GLU A 42 15.57 -77.15 -32.87
CA GLU A 42 16.71 -76.44 -32.25
C GLU A 42 16.58 -74.92 -32.32
N ALA A 43 16.07 -74.39 -33.45
CA ALA A 43 15.81 -72.96 -33.60
C ALA A 43 14.66 -72.49 -32.70
N ASN A 44 13.59 -73.27 -32.55
CA ASN A 44 12.54 -73.03 -31.56
C ASN A 44 13.06 -73.30 -30.17
N LYS A 45 13.88 -74.31 -29.90
CA LYS A 45 14.43 -74.49 -28.55
C LYS A 45 15.28 -73.30 -28.13
N LYS A 46 16.17 -72.79 -29.00
CA LYS A 46 16.91 -71.55 -28.75
C LYS A 46 16.02 -70.31 -28.71
N ALA A 47 14.98 -70.23 -29.55
CA ALA A 47 14.03 -69.12 -29.53
C ALA A 47 13.15 -69.16 -28.28
N GLN A 48 12.77 -70.33 -27.80
CA GLN A 48 11.93 -70.61 -26.63
C GLN A 48 12.75 -70.41 -25.36
N GLU A 49 14.01 -70.85 -25.31
CA GLU A 49 14.97 -70.48 -24.26
C GLU A 49 15.21 -68.97 -24.22
N LYS A 50 15.24 -68.30 -25.38
CA LYS A 50 15.33 -66.83 -25.46
C LYS A 50 14.05 -66.15 -24.98
N ILE A 51 12.87 -66.64 -25.35
CA ILE A 51 11.56 -66.16 -24.87
C ILE A 51 11.46 -66.35 -23.36
N GLU A 52 11.78 -67.53 -22.83
CA GLU A 52 11.78 -67.83 -21.39
C GLU A 52 12.79 -66.96 -20.62
N ARG A 53 13.97 -66.73 -21.20
CA ARG A 53 14.96 -65.80 -20.63
C ARG A 53 14.42 -64.37 -20.60
N GLN A 54 13.79 -63.91 -21.69
CA GLN A 54 13.16 -62.59 -21.76
C GLN A 54 12.01 -62.45 -20.77
N GLN A 55 11.19 -63.49 -20.60
CA GLN A 55 10.13 -63.54 -19.60
C GLN A 55 10.69 -63.45 -18.19
N ARG A 56 11.72 -64.24 -17.84
CA ARG A 56 12.37 -64.17 -16.52
C ARG A 56 12.91 -62.76 -16.24
N ILE A 57 13.61 -62.16 -17.20
CA ILE A 57 14.11 -60.78 -17.07
C ILE A 57 12.95 -59.78 -16.92
N ALA A 58 11.86 -59.94 -17.68
CA ALA A 58 10.67 -59.09 -17.57
C ALA A 58 10.01 -59.21 -16.19
N TYR A 59 9.87 -60.43 -15.65
CA TYR A 59 9.33 -60.68 -14.31
C TYR A 59 10.22 -60.05 -13.23
N ASP A 60 11.55 -60.21 -13.31
CA ASP A 60 12.47 -59.59 -12.34
C ASP A 60 12.42 -58.06 -12.39
N ILE A 61 12.22 -57.47 -13.57
CA ILE A 61 12.06 -56.01 -13.74
C ILE A 61 10.72 -55.55 -13.17
N GLU A 62 9.64 -56.28 -13.47
CA GLU A 62 8.29 -55.98 -13.00
C GLU A 62 8.21 -56.03 -11.46
N ASP A 63 8.76 -57.09 -10.86
CA ASP A 63 8.82 -57.25 -9.39
C ASP A 63 9.55 -56.08 -8.72
N LYS A 64 10.73 -55.70 -9.24
CA LYS A 64 11.48 -54.54 -8.73
C LYS A 64 10.73 -53.22 -8.91
N ALA A 65 10.08 -53.02 -10.07
CA ALA A 65 9.33 -51.81 -10.33
C ALA A 65 8.14 -51.66 -9.37
N TYR A 66 7.41 -52.74 -9.10
CA TYR A 66 6.29 -52.72 -8.16
C TYR A 66 6.73 -52.66 -6.70
N ALA A 67 7.82 -53.32 -6.32
CA ALA A 67 8.39 -53.19 -4.98
C ALA A 67 8.74 -51.72 -4.69
N GLN A 68 9.36 -51.02 -5.65
CA GLN A 68 9.66 -49.60 -5.51
C GLN A 68 8.39 -48.74 -5.47
N ALA A 69 7.41 -49.01 -6.34
CA ALA A 69 6.14 -48.29 -6.35
C ALA A 69 5.38 -48.46 -5.03
N ASN A 70 5.38 -49.66 -4.44
CA ASN A 70 4.77 -49.93 -3.13
C ASN A 70 5.47 -49.17 -2.00
N LYS A 71 6.81 -49.09 -2.03
CA LYS A 71 7.57 -48.29 -1.07
C LYS A 71 7.18 -46.80 -1.17
N ASN A 72 7.17 -46.25 -2.39
CA ASN A 72 6.81 -44.86 -2.63
C ASN A 72 5.34 -44.57 -2.28
N TYR A 73 4.44 -45.52 -2.54
CA TYR A 73 3.04 -45.45 -2.13
C TYR A 73 2.91 -45.35 -0.61
N ALA A 74 3.60 -46.22 0.14
CA ALA A 74 3.53 -46.22 1.59
C ALA A 74 4.11 -44.92 2.17
N GLU A 75 5.19 -44.41 1.58
CA GLU A 75 5.79 -43.14 1.97
C GLU A 75 4.86 -41.96 1.67
N LEU A 76 4.27 -41.88 0.48
CA LEU A 76 3.28 -40.84 0.15
C LEU A 76 2.06 -40.94 1.06
N ALA A 77 1.54 -42.14 1.33
CA ALA A 77 0.39 -42.33 2.21
C ALA A 77 0.64 -41.84 3.64
N SER A 78 1.89 -41.87 4.11
CA SER A 78 2.26 -41.28 5.40
C SER A 78 2.34 -39.74 5.38
N LYS A 79 2.55 -39.13 4.21
CA LYS A 79 2.71 -37.67 4.04
C LYS A 79 1.42 -36.99 3.62
N ASP A 80 0.74 -37.53 2.60
CA ASP A 80 -0.54 -37.04 2.12
C ASP A 80 -1.43 -38.21 1.66
N PRO A 81 -2.26 -38.76 2.57
CA PRO A 81 -3.18 -39.86 2.28
C PRO A 81 -4.14 -39.58 1.12
N SER A 82 -4.41 -38.31 0.85
CA SER A 82 -5.46 -37.91 -0.09
C SER A 82 -5.02 -37.91 -1.56
N LEU A 83 -3.72 -37.97 -1.81
CA LEU A 83 -3.13 -38.06 -3.15
C LEU A 83 -2.82 -39.51 -3.59
N VAL A 84 -2.97 -40.45 -2.66
CA VAL A 84 -2.50 -41.83 -2.77
C VAL A 84 -3.15 -42.61 -3.91
N ASP A 85 -4.47 -42.49 -4.07
CA ASP A 85 -5.19 -43.25 -5.11
C ASP A 85 -4.81 -42.78 -6.52
N GLN A 86 -4.61 -41.47 -6.69
CA GLN A 86 -4.18 -40.91 -7.96
C GLN A 86 -2.73 -41.22 -8.26
N PHE A 87 -1.86 -41.17 -7.24
CA PHE A 87 -0.49 -41.64 -7.36
C PHE A 87 -0.43 -43.09 -7.85
N LYS A 88 -1.26 -43.96 -7.26
CA LYS A 88 -1.34 -45.38 -7.63
C LYS A 88 -1.74 -45.54 -9.10
N SER A 89 -2.80 -44.84 -9.52
CA SER A 89 -3.33 -44.88 -10.89
C SER A 89 -2.31 -44.39 -11.93
N GLN A 90 -1.70 -43.23 -11.69
CA GLN A 90 -0.70 -42.65 -12.62
C GLN A 90 0.59 -43.48 -12.67
N THR A 91 1.04 -44.00 -11.52
CA THR A 91 2.23 -44.88 -11.48
C THR A 91 1.97 -46.15 -12.26
N GLU A 92 0.80 -46.76 -12.13
CA GLU A 92 0.44 -47.96 -12.90
C GLU A 92 0.44 -47.69 -14.41
N LEU A 93 -0.15 -46.55 -14.82
CA LEU A 93 -0.15 -46.11 -16.22
C LEU A 93 1.26 -45.93 -16.77
N LEU A 94 2.16 -45.31 -16.01
CA LEU A 94 3.55 -45.09 -16.42
C LEU A 94 4.39 -46.39 -16.47
N LEU A 95 4.12 -47.32 -15.54
CA LEU A 95 4.82 -48.60 -15.49
C LEU A 95 4.38 -49.55 -16.61
N ARG A 96 3.07 -49.63 -16.88
CA ARG A 96 2.49 -50.57 -17.87
C ARG A 96 2.35 -49.98 -19.26
N GLY A 97 2.09 -48.68 -19.36
CA GLY A 97 1.62 -48.03 -20.57
C GLY A 97 0.10 -48.12 -20.71
N ASN A 98 -0.44 -47.46 -21.72
CA ASN A 98 -1.89 -47.30 -21.93
C ASN A 98 -2.40 -48.03 -23.18
N GLY A 99 -1.65 -49.02 -23.68
CA GLY A 99 -1.96 -49.76 -24.91
C GLY A 99 -1.42 -49.10 -26.19
N GLU A 100 -1.43 -47.77 -26.27
CA GLU A 100 -0.83 -47.01 -27.36
C GLU A 100 0.66 -46.72 -27.11
N ASN A 101 1.01 -46.38 -25.88
CA ASN A 101 2.36 -46.11 -25.44
C ASN A 101 2.90 -47.26 -24.59
N ILE A 102 4.18 -47.60 -24.77
CA ILE A 102 4.84 -48.60 -23.93
C ILE A 102 5.17 -48.00 -22.56
N GLY A 103 4.96 -48.78 -21.49
CA GLY A 103 5.36 -48.39 -20.14
C GLY A 103 6.83 -48.71 -19.82
N ALA A 104 7.28 -48.22 -18.66
CA ALA A 104 8.65 -48.37 -18.17
C ALA A 104 9.10 -49.83 -18.03
N ILE A 105 8.22 -50.75 -17.61
CA ILE A 105 8.56 -52.17 -17.48
C ILE A 105 8.91 -52.76 -18.86
N LYS A 106 8.14 -52.43 -19.89
CA LYS A 106 8.40 -52.88 -21.26
C LYS A 106 9.66 -52.25 -21.83
N ALA A 107 9.83 -50.94 -21.66
CA ALA A 107 11.01 -50.22 -22.11
C ALA A 107 12.30 -50.79 -21.49
N GLN A 108 12.30 -51.02 -20.18
CA GLN A 108 13.44 -51.62 -19.46
C GLN A 108 13.72 -53.06 -19.90
N THR A 109 12.67 -53.85 -20.15
CA THR A 109 12.81 -55.22 -20.67
C THR A 109 13.46 -55.22 -22.05
N LEU A 110 13.03 -54.32 -22.95
CA LEU A 110 13.61 -54.19 -24.29
C LEU A 110 15.07 -53.75 -24.22
N LEU A 111 15.41 -52.79 -23.35
CA LEU A 111 16.79 -52.38 -23.10
C LEU A 111 17.69 -53.54 -22.62
N ALA A 112 17.15 -54.43 -21.78
CA ALA A 112 17.90 -55.55 -21.20
C ALA A 112 18.04 -56.75 -22.16
N THR A 113 17.18 -56.88 -23.16
CA THR A 113 17.03 -58.12 -23.92
C THR A 113 17.19 -57.98 -25.44
N LYS A 114 17.06 -56.77 -26.00
CA LYS A 114 17.20 -56.51 -27.43
C LYS A 114 18.61 -55.97 -27.72
N ASN A 115 19.37 -56.69 -28.55
CA ASN A 115 20.79 -56.41 -28.80
C ASN A 115 21.01 -55.39 -29.93
N ASP A 116 20.04 -55.23 -30.83
CA ASP A 116 20.05 -54.46 -32.07
C ASP A 116 19.39 -53.07 -31.95
N LEU A 117 19.22 -52.57 -30.72
CA LEU A 117 18.66 -51.23 -30.51
C LEU A 117 19.61 -50.14 -31.01
N THR A 118 19.07 -49.25 -31.85
CA THR A 118 19.70 -48.01 -32.26
C THR A 118 19.94 -47.08 -31.06
N LYS A 119 20.80 -46.06 -31.23
CA LYS A 119 21.03 -45.05 -30.17
C LYS A 119 19.74 -44.31 -29.81
N GLU A 120 18.92 -43.98 -30.79
CA GLU A 120 17.67 -43.27 -30.61
C GLU A 120 16.63 -44.11 -29.86
N GLU A 121 16.43 -45.38 -30.25
CA GLU A 121 15.55 -46.29 -29.53
C GLU A 121 16.00 -46.49 -28.07
N ARG A 122 17.31 -46.65 -27.83
CA ARG A 122 17.84 -46.75 -26.45
C ARG A 122 17.54 -45.50 -25.64
N GLN A 123 17.72 -44.32 -26.23
CA GLN A 123 17.44 -43.06 -25.54
C GLN A 123 15.95 -42.92 -25.25
N ASN A 124 15.08 -43.23 -26.21
CA ASN A 124 13.63 -43.20 -26.02
C ASN A 124 13.19 -44.12 -24.87
N TYR A 125 13.66 -45.38 -24.86
CA TYR A 125 13.34 -46.32 -23.79
C TYR A 125 13.87 -45.88 -22.42
N ARG A 126 15.08 -45.30 -22.38
CA ARG A 126 15.61 -44.70 -21.14
C ARG A 126 14.76 -43.54 -20.67
N ASN A 127 14.30 -42.67 -21.57
CA ASN A 127 13.43 -41.55 -21.22
C ASN A 127 12.10 -42.03 -20.62
N ILE A 128 11.51 -43.10 -21.16
CA ILE A 128 10.28 -43.71 -20.62
C ILE A 128 10.51 -44.25 -19.21
N VAL A 129 11.61 -44.97 -18.99
CA VAL A 129 11.98 -45.50 -17.66
C VAL A 129 12.21 -44.37 -16.67
N ASN A 130 13.02 -43.38 -17.05
CA ASN A 130 13.34 -42.22 -16.22
C ASN A 130 12.06 -41.44 -15.88
N ARG A 131 11.16 -41.22 -16.84
CA ARG A 131 9.88 -40.52 -16.60
C ARG A 131 9.05 -41.19 -15.49
N ALA A 132 8.94 -42.52 -15.50
CA ALA A 132 8.23 -43.24 -14.46
C ALA A 132 8.90 -43.16 -13.09
N GLN A 133 10.24 -43.17 -13.05
CA GLN A 133 11.01 -43.04 -11.81
C GLN A 133 10.93 -41.62 -11.25
N THR A 134 11.13 -40.60 -12.09
CA THR A 134 11.04 -39.18 -11.72
C THR A 134 9.67 -38.85 -11.17
N PHE A 135 8.59 -39.35 -11.77
CA PHE A 135 7.23 -39.11 -11.27
C PHE A 135 7.05 -39.67 -9.87
N GLN A 136 7.53 -40.90 -9.64
CA GLN A 136 7.39 -41.53 -8.34
C GLN A 136 8.15 -40.79 -7.24
N ILE A 137 9.39 -40.37 -7.52
CA ILE A 137 10.21 -39.60 -6.59
C ILE A 137 9.58 -38.23 -6.34
N SER A 138 9.21 -37.51 -7.41
CA SER A 138 8.61 -36.18 -7.32
C SER A 138 7.29 -36.20 -6.55
N ALA A 139 6.50 -37.28 -6.66
CA ALA A 139 5.26 -37.43 -5.89
C ALA A 139 5.49 -37.54 -4.38
N VAL A 140 6.49 -38.32 -3.98
CA VAL A 140 6.85 -38.52 -2.58
C VAL A 140 7.46 -37.27 -1.96
N GLU A 141 8.35 -36.59 -2.68
CA GLU A 141 8.92 -35.31 -2.27
C GLU A 141 7.83 -34.23 -2.23
N GLY A 142 6.98 -34.23 -3.24
CA GLY A 142 5.91 -33.28 -3.42
C GLY A 142 4.82 -33.33 -2.36
N GLY A 143 4.37 -34.53 -1.99
CA GLY A 143 3.46 -34.70 -0.86
C GLY A 143 4.05 -34.18 0.45
N GLY A 144 5.37 -34.33 0.65
CA GLY A 144 6.07 -33.76 1.82
C GLY A 144 6.08 -32.23 1.83
N LYS A 145 6.29 -31.59 0.67
CA LYS A 145 6.24 -30.12 0.54
C LYS A 145 4.83 -29.56 0.81
N ILE A 146 3.80 -30.23 0.28
CA ILE A 146 2.41 -29.82 0.51
C ILE A 146 2.05 -29.97 1.99
N LEU A 147 2.41 -31.10 2.60
CA LEU A 147 2.16 -31.30 4.03
C LEU A 147 2.85 -30.22 4.87
N ALA A 148 4.12 -29.92 4.61
CA ALA A 148 4.86 -28.89 5.32
C ALA A 148 4.19 -27.51 5.21
N ASP A 149 3.81 -27.09 3.98
CA ASP A 149 3.10 -25.82 3.76
C ASP A 149 1.73 -25.78 4.49
N LEU A 150 1.01 -26.90 4.53
CA LEU A 150 -0.25 -27.02 5.27
C LEU A 150 -0.06 -27.03 6.80
N GLU A 151 1.03 -27.62 7.30
CA GLU A 151 1.39 -27.61 8.73
C GLU A 151 1.78 -26.21 9.19
N ASP A 152 2.62 -25.50 8.41
CA ASP A 152 2.99 -24.11 8.66
C ASP A 152 1.73 -23.21 8.74
N GLN A 153 0.76 -23.44 7.85
CA GLN A 153 -0.53 -22.75 7.86
C GLN A 153 -1.40 -23.02 9.09
N GLN A 154 -1.29 -24.19 9.72
CA GLN A 154 -2.07 -24.48 10.93
C GLN A 154 -1.62 -23.63 12.13
N GLY A 155 -0.37 -23.18 12.14
CA GLY A 155 0.17 -22.28 13.16
C GLY A 155 -0.27 -20.83 13.02
N ILE A 156 -0.81 -20.44 11.86
CA ILE A 156 -1.17 -19.05 11.55
C ILE A 156 -2.63 -18.80 11.95
N LEU A 157 -2.85 -17.82 12.83
CA LEU A 157 -4.20 -17.43 13.22
C LEU A 157 -4.84 -16.59 12.11
N ALA A 158 -6.17 -16.64 12.00
CA ALA A 158 -6.89 -15.84 11.00
C ALA A 158 -6.62 -14.32 11.12
N GLN A 159 -6.36 -13.83 12.34
CA GLN A 159 -6.00 -12.42 12.61
C GLN A 159 -4.57 -12.04 12.16
N ASP A 160 -3.72 -13.04 11.94
CA ASP A 160 -2.33 -12.86 11.51
C ASP A 160 -2.24 -12.71 9.98
N ILE A 161 -3.28 -13.14 9.27
CA ILE A 161 -3.50 -12.86 7.85
C ILE A 161 -3.74 -11.36 7.67
N ALA A 162 -3.13 -10.77 6.63
CA ALA A 162 -3.11 -9.34 6.36
C ALA A 162 -2.35 -8.48 7.40
N SER A 163 -1.66 -9.09 8.37
CA SER A 163 -0.84 -8.35 9.35
C SER A 163 0.62 -8.82 9.37
N THR A 164 0.85 -10.13 9.52
CA THR A 164 2.19 -10.75 9.49
C THR A 164 2.33 -11.73 8.34
N HIS A 165 1.23 -12.30 7.85
CA HIS A 165 1.21 -13.23 6.74
C HIS A 165 0.20 -12.81 5.68
N ALA A 166 0.40 -13.25 4.45
CA ALA A 166 -0.54 -13.06 3.35
C ALA A 166 -0.57 -14.30 2.46
N TRP A 167 -1.74 -14.55 1.86
CA TRP A 167 -1.84 -15.54 0.78
C TRP A 167 -0.90 -15.15 -0.36
N VAL A 168 -0.26 -16.13 -0.96
CA VAL A 168 0.65 -15.92 -2.09
C VAL A 168 -0.16 -15.49 -3.30
N GLY A 169 0.16 -14.32 -3.83
CA GLY A 169 -0.47 -13.79 -5.04
C GLY A 169 -0.08 -12.34 -5.27
N SER A 170 0.07 -11.98 -6.55
CA SER A 170 0.40 -10.63 -6.99
C SER A 170 -0.80 -9.68 -6.94
N ASN A 171 -2.01 -10.23 -7.03
CA ASN A 171 -3.30 -9.55 -6.97
C ASN A 171 -4.30 -10.35 -6.12
N GLU A 172 -5.49 -9.81 -5.87
CA GLU A 172 -6.49 -10.45 -5.01
C GLU A 172 -7.03 -11.76 -5.60
N LEU A 173 -7.20 -11.86 -6.93
CA LEU A 173 -7.57 -13.12 -7.59
C LEU A 173 -6.57 -14.26 -7.31
N GLU A 174 -5.27 -13.98 -7.40
CA GLU A 174 -4.21 -14.96 -7.11
C GLU A 174 -4.16 -15.30 -5.61
N LYS A 175 -4.37 -14.33 -4.73
CA LYS A 175 -4.43 -14.55 -3.28
C LYS A 175 -5.63 -15.43 -2.89
N ASP A 176 -6.82 -15.13 -3.41
CA ASP A 176 -8.03 -15.93 -3.23
C ASP A 176 -7.85 -17.33 -3.82
N THR A 177 -7.19 -17.44 -4.98
CA THR A 177 -6.81 -18.73 -5.58
C THR A 177 -5.98 -19.56 -4.61
N SER A 178 -4.93 -18.98 -4.02
CA SER A 178 -4.06 -19.66 -3.06
C SER A 178 -4.80 -20.04 -1.77
N MET A 179 -5.67 -19.17 -1.26
CA MET A 179 -6.54 -19.45 -0.10
C MET A 179 -7.45 -20.67 -0.37
N LEU A 180 -8.21 -20.64 -1.47
CA LEU A 180 -9.13 -21.72 -1.82
C LEU A 180 -8.37 -23.02 -2.06
N THR A 181 -7.22 -22.95 -2.71
CA THR A 181 -6.32 -24.09 -2.95
C THR A 181 -5.85 -24.70 -1.63
N SER A 182 -5.43 -23.88 -0.66
CA SER A 182 -5.04 -24.34 0.68
C SER A 182 -6.18 -25.10 1.37
N TYR A 183 -7.42 -24.58 1.31
CA TYR A 183 -8.57 -25.25 1.92
C TYR A 183 -8.86 -26.61 1.29
N VAL A 184 -8.78 -26.72 -0.04
CA VAL A 184 -8.98 -27.99 -0.76
C VAL A 184 -7.85 -28.98 -0.46
N LEU A 185 -6.59 -28.53 -0.45
CA LEU A 185 -5.45 -29.39 -0.15
C LEU A 185 -5.48 -29.89 1.29
N GLY A 186 -5.71 -28.99 2.25
CA GLY A 186 -5.82 -29.30 3.68
C GLY A 186 -7.09 -30.05 4.09
N GLY A 187 -8.01 -30.32 3.15
CA GLY A 187 -9.27 -31.01 3.44
C GLY A 187 -10.19 -30.23 4.38
N LYS A 188 -9.96 -28.92 4.54
CA LYS A 188 -10.81 -28.05 5.37
C LYS A 188 -12.15 -27.89 4.66
N LYS A 189 -13.23 -28.26 5.35
CA LYS A 189 -14.59 -28.03 4.87
C LYS A 189 -14.97 -26.57 5.11
N ALA A 190 -14.77 -25.72 4.12
CA ALA A 190 -15.40 -24.41 4.08
C ALA A 190 -16.81 -24.54 3.49
N ASN A 191 -17.82 -23.98 4.15
CA ASN A 191 -19.20 -24.04 3.65
C ASN A 191 -19.28 -23.32 2.29
N GLY A 192 -19.82 -24.00 1.28
CA GLY A 192 -19.86 -23.50 -0.09
C GLY A 192 -18.59 -23.72 -0.92
N LEU A 193 -17.58 -24.44 -0.41
CA LEU A 193 -16.42 -24.86 -1.19
C LEU A 193 -16.45 -26.37 -1.41
N THR A 194 -16.32 -26.77 -2.67
CA THR A 194 -15.99 -28.15 -3.04
C THR A 194 -14.72 -28.13 -3.85
N GLY A 195 -13.93 -29.19 -3.77
CA GLY A 195 -12.65 -29.22 -4.46
C GLY A 195 -12.24 -30.62 -4.87
N ASN A 196 -11.54 -30.69 -6.00
CA ASN A 196 -10.86 -31.87 -6.47
C ASN A 196 -9.36 -31.57 -6.60
N LYS A 197 -8.52 -32.55 -6.30
CA LYS A 197 -7.09 -32.48 -6.53
C LYS A 197 -6.67 -33.60 -7.44
N GLU A 198 -5.76 -33.31 -8.35
CA GLU A 198 -5.31 -34.20 -9.43
C GLU A 198 -3.78 -34.23 -9.50
N LEU A 199 -3.21 -35.43 -9.52
CA LEU A 199 -1.81 -35.66 -9.86
C LEU A 199 -1.67 -36.00 -11.34
N VAL A 200 -0.85 -35.23 -12.04
CA VAL A 200 -0.61 -35.42 -13.47
C VAL A 200 0.89 -35.49 -13.76
N PRO A 201 1.37 -36.50 -14.52
CA PRO A 201 2.76 -36.57 -14.93
C PRO A 201 3.06 -35.57 -16.07
N GLY A 202 3.96 -34.62 -15.80
CA GLY A 202 4.51 -33.70 -16.80
C GLY A 202 5.43 -34.38 -17.82
N GLU A 203 5.94 -33.62 -18.78
CA GLU A 203 6.68 -34.13 -19.95
C GLU A 203 7.87 -35.03 -19.58
N ASN A 204 8.61 -34.69 -18.53
CA ASN A 204 9.79 -35.43 -18.06
C ASN A 204 9.52 -36.30 -16.82
N GLY A 205 8.24 -36.49 -16.47
CA GLY A 205 7.86 -37.15 -15.23
C GLY A 205 7.91 -36.24 -14.01
N SER A 206 7.97 -34.92 -14.20
CA SER A 206 7.66 -33.99 -13.11
C SER A 206 6.24 -34.24 -12.61
N MET A 207 6.02 -34.10 -11.31
CA MET A 207 4.68 -34.17 -10.74
C MET A 207 4.03 -32.79 -10.83
N ILE A 208 2.89 -32.74 -11.49
CA ILE A 208 2.03 -31.57 -11.51
C ILE A 208 0.87 -31.83 -10.56
N VAL A 209 0.65 -30.91 -9.65
CA VAL A 209 -0.54 -30.89 -8.79
C VAL A 209 -1.52 -29.89 -9.39
N LYS A 210 -2.72 -30.37 -9.69
CA LYS A 210 -3.85 -29.55 -10.14
C LYS A 210 -4.91 -29.56 -9.05
N VAL A 211 -5.40 -28.40 -8.68
CA VAL A 211 -6.50 -28.23 -7.74
C VAL A 211 -7.60 -27.47 -8.45
N THR A 212 -8.80 -28.04 -8.47
CA THR A 212 -10.00 -27.37 -8.98
C THR A 212 -10.91 -27.07 -7.80
N SER A 213 -11.08 -25.79 -7.50
CA SER A 213 -11.98 -25.27 -6.48
C SER A 213 -13.29 -24.85 -7.13
N THR A 214 -14.42 -25.33 -6.61
CA THR A 214 -15.77 -24.93 -7.05
C THR A 214 -16.48 -24.25 -5.89
N VAL A 215 -16.97 -23.03 -6.11
CA VAL A 215 -17.56 -22.18 -5.08
C VAL A 215 -19.06 -22.04 -5.32
N ASP A 216 -19.88 -22.23 -4.28
CA ASP A 216 -21.33 -21.96 -4.33
C ASP A 216 -21.59 -20.45 -4.30
N GLU A 217 -22.25 -19.93 -5.34
CA GLU A 217 -22.59 -18.51 -5.50
C GLU A 217 -23.43 -17.94 -4.33
N ASN A 218 -24.17 -18.80 -3.62
CA ASN A 218 -25.04 -18.38 -2.52
C ASN A 218 -24.34 -18.42 -1.15
N SER A 219 -23.10 -18.94 -1.09
CA SER A 219 -22.35 -19.12 0.14
C SER A 219 -21.79 -17.82 0.71
N ASP A 220 -21.53 -17.79 2.02
CA ASP A 220 -20.83 -16.68 2.65
C ASP A 220 -19.36 -16.61 2.22
N LEU A 221 -18.77 -17.75 1.84
CA LEU A 221 -17.45 -17.79 1.21
C LEU A 221 -17.43 -16.92 -0.04
N PHE A 222 -18.35 -17.15 -0.99
CA PHE A 222 -18.44 -16.37 -2.22
C PHE A 222 -18.60 -14.87 -1.96
N LYS A 223 -19.44 -14.49 -0.99
CA LYS A 223 -19.68 -13.07 -0.65
C LYS A 223 -18.43 -12.36 -0.12
N ASN A 224 -17.54 -13.09 0.55
CA ASN A 224 -16.33 -12.56 1.17
C ASN A 224 -15.09 -12.58 0.26
N LEU A 225 -15.18 -13.17 -0.93
CA LEU A 225 -14.11 -13.08 -1.94
C LEU A 225 -13.98 -11.66 -2.48
N ASP A 226 -12.86 -11.37 -3.14
CA ASP A 226 -12.68 -10.13 -3.88
C ASP A 226 -13.63 -10.05 -5.10
N GLU A 227 -13.96 -8.84 -5.53
CA GLU A 227 -14.85 -8.63 -6.69
C GLU A 227 -14.25 -9.16 -8.00
N GLU A 228 -12.93 -9.05 -8.20
CA GLU A 228 -12.24 -9.64 -9.36
C GLU A 228 -12.41 -11.16 -9.38
N THR A 229 -12.25 -11.80 -8.21
CA THR A 229 -12.47 -13.24 -8.04
C THR A 229 -13.91 -13.63 -8.32
N LYS A 230 -14.90 -12.86 -7.83
CA LYS A 230 -16.32 -13.12 -8.09
C LYS A 230 -16.64 -13.05 -9.58
N GLU A 231 -16.12 -12.05 -10.28
CA GLU A 231 -16.32 -11.90 -11.72
C GLU A 231 -15.67 -13.05 -12.50
N PHE A 232 -14.43 -13.42 -12.15
CA PHE A 232 -13.74 -14.57 -12.73
C PHE A 232 -14.56 -15.85 -12.55
N LEU A 233 -15.04 -16.12 -11.33
CA LEU A 233 -15.82 -17.32 -11.02
C LEU A 233 -17.12 -17.38 -11.85
N LYS A 234 -17.88 -16.28 -11.94
CA LYS A 234 -19.12 -16.21 -12.75
C LYS A 234 -18.87 -16.56 -14.22
N ASN A 235 -17.72 -16.17 -14.76
CA ASN A 235 -17.34 -16.43 -16.15
C ASN A 235 -16.79 -17.85 -16.39
N ASN A 236 -16.51 -18.60 -15.32
CA ASN A 236 -15.85 -19.92 -15.38
C ASN A 236 -16.65 -20.99 -14.63
N ASP A 237 -17.98 -20.97 -14.71
CA ASP A 237 -18.87 -21.94 -14.05
C ASP A 237 -18.61 -22.11 -12.55
N TYR A 238 -18.24 -21.01 -11.88
CA TYR A 238 -17.85 -20.95 -10.47
C TYR A 238 -16.66 -21.86 -10.11
N LYS A 239 -15.77 -22.10 -11.07
CA LYS A 239 -14.57 -22.90 -10.90
C LYS A 239 -13.31 -22.07 -11.00
N LEU A 240 -12.34 -22.44 -10.19
CA LEU A 240 -11.00 -21.91 -10.20
C LEU A 240 -10.02 -23.08 -10.28
N GLU A 241 -9.12 -23.03 -11.27
CA GLU A 241 -8.08 -24.03 -11.44
C GLU A 241 -6.71 -23.47 -11.06
N TRP A 242 -6.06 -24.15 -10.12
CA TRP A 242 -4.67 -23.93 -9.77
C TRP A 242 -3.83 -25.12 -10.21
N LYS A 243 -2.67 -24.88 -10.81
CA LYS A 243 -1.81 -25.94 -11.34
C LYS A 243 -0.34 -25.56 -11.17
N LYS A 244 0.46 -26.38 -10.49
CA LYS A 244 1.90 -26.14 -10.34
C LYS A 244 2.70 -27.43 -10.44
N ASN A 245 3.89 -27.30 -11.00
CA ASN A 245 4.91 -28.32 -10.93
C ASN A 245 5.48 -28.32 -9.50
N ILE A 246 5.45 -29.47 -8.83
CA ILE A 246 5.86 -29.55 -7.43
C ILE A 246 7.38 -29.31 -7.23
N ASN A 247 8.15 -29.51 -8.29
CA ASN A 247 9.58 -29.22 -8.29
C ASN A 247 9.85 -27.71 -8.27
N GLU A 248 8.85 -26.90 -8.65
CA GLU A 248 8.84 -25.43 -8.62
C GLU A 248 8.03 -24.89 -7.43
N TRP A 249 7.58 -25.76 -6.52
CA TRP A 249 6.92 -25.39 -5.27
C TRP A 249 7.96 -24.87 -4.27
N ASN A 250 8.23 -23.57 -4.35
CA ASN A 250 9.18 -22.87 -3.48
C ASN A 250 8.51 -21.73 -2.70
N GLU A 251 7.37 -21.24 -3.17
CA GLU A 251 6.69 -20.03 -2.65
C GLU A 251 5.61 -20.37 -1.60
N GLY A 252 5.23 -21.65 -1.46
CA GLY A 252 4.09 -22.04 -0.62
C GLY A 252 2.74 -21.52 -1.15
N LEU A 253 1.73 -21.56 -0.30
CA LEU A 253 0.44 -20.88 -0.54
C LEU A 253 0.23 -19.66 0.37
N ILE A 254 0.98 -19.57 1.47
CA ILE A 254 1.02 -18.44 2.38
C ILE A 254 2.46 -18.01 2.58
N ASP A 255 2.70 -16.71 2.76
CA ASP A 255 4.04 -16.18 2.96
C ASP A 255 4.03 -15.07 4.01
N GLU A 256 5.18 -14.81 4.61
CA GLU A 256 5.38 -13.73 5.57
C GLU A 256 5.40 -12.38 4.86
N ILE A 257 4.65 -11.42 5.41
CA ILE A 257 4.71 -10.03 4.96
C ILE A 257 5.97 -9.41 5.55
N PRO A 258 6.86 -8.82 4.73
CA PRO A 258 8.07 -8.16 5.22
C PRO A 258 7.75 -7.14 6.32
N GLU A 259 8.58 -7.13 7.37
CA GLU A 259 8.40 -6.15 8.44
C GLU A 259 8.66 -4.72 7.97
N LYS A 260 8.00 -3.78 8.66
CA LYS A 260 8.23 -2.35 8.43
C LYS A 260 9.67 -1.99 8.76
N ALA A 261 10.12 -0.90 8.17
CA ALA A 261 11.36 -0.29 8.60
C ALA A 261 11.24 0.19 10.05
N ASP A 262 12.26 -0.10 10.86
CA ASP A 262 12.34 0.44 12.23
C ASP A 262 12.66 1.94 12.17
N TYR A 263 11.62 2.75 12.20
CA TYR A 263 11.74 4.21 12.10
C TYR A 263 12.36 4.86 13.32
N ASN A 264 12.34 4.22 14.50
CA ASN A 264 13.06 4.70 15.67
C ASN A 264 14.57 4.54 15.44
N GLN A 265 14.99 3.35 15.00
CA GLN A 265 16.39 3.11 14.68
C GLN A 265 16.86 3.99 13.51
N MET A 266 16.03 4.21 12.49
CA MET A 266 16.35 5.12 11.38
C MET A 266 16.51 6.57 11.86
N SER A 267 15.59 7.06 12.69
CA SER A 267 15.64 8.40 13.28
C SER A 267 16.98 8.63 14.01
N ILE A 268 17.38 7.68 14.86
CA ILE A 268 18.64 7.74 15.63
C ILE A 268 19.86 7.62 14.71
N THR A 269 19.86 6.64 13.81
CA THR A 269 21.04 6.36 12.94
C THR A 269 21.31 7.49 11.96
N ASN A 270 20.26 8.16 11.48
CA ASN A 270 20.37 9.28 10.56
C ASN A 270 20.46 10.63 11.28
N GLY A 271 20.51 10.65 12.62
CA GLY A 271 20.79 11.83 13.43
C GLY A 271 19.59 12.74 13.71
N PHE A 272 18.36 12.36 13.33
CA PHE A 272 17.17 13.15 13.63
C PHE A 272 16.90 13.25 15.12
N GLU A 273 17.12 12.14 15.83
CA GLU A 273 16.99 12.06 17.28
C GLU A 273 18.27 11.53 17.93
N SER A 274 18.47 11.94 19.17
CA SER A 274 19.41 11.33 20.10
C SER A 274 18.95 9.93 20.55
N LYS A 275 19.85 9.17 21.18
CA LYS A 275 19.51 7.84 21.75
C LYS A 275 18.47 7.94 22.86
N GLU A 276 18.39 9.11 23.50
CA GLU A 276 17.43 9.45 24.54
C GLU A 276 16.06 9.88 23.97
N GLY A 277 15.90 9.90 22.64
CA GLY A 277 14.64 10.20 21.95
C GLY A 277 14.34 11.68 21.76
N SER A 278 15.27 12.58 22.11
CA SER A 278 15.11 14.02 21.86
C SER A 278 15.55 14.40 20.45
N ILE A 279 14.79 15.27 19.78
CA ILE A 279 15.15 15.83 18.47
C ILE A 279 16.49 16.54 18.55
N THR A 280 17.37 16.24 17.59
CA THR A 280 18.72 16.83 17.50
C THR A 280 18.62 18.32 17.14
N PRO A 281 19.43 19.20 17.76
CA PRO A 281 19.33 20.65 17.57
C PRO A 281 19.42 21.14 16.12
N GLU A 282 20.14 20.42 15.24
CA GLU A 282 20.24 20.74 13.81
C GLU A 282 18.87 20.77 13.11
N TYR A 283 17.92 19.96 13.57
CA TYR A 283 16.57 19.88 13.01
C TYR A 283 15.56 20.73 13.76
N ILE A 284 16.00 21.51 14.76
CA ILE A 284 15.18 22.53 15.41
C ILE A 284 15.45 23.85 14.71
N VAL A 285 14.41 24.52 14.22
CA VAL A 285 14.57 25.84 13.59
C VAL A 285 15.06 26.83 14.64
N GLY A 286 16.24 27.41 14.42
CA GLY A 286 16.93 28.27 15.40
C GLY A 286 17.84 27.53 16.38
N GLY A 287 18.09 26.23 16.17
CA GLY A 287 19.04 25.42 16.94
C GLY A 287 18.58 25.10 18.36
N GLU A 288 19.54 24.88 19.27
CA GLU A 288 19.28 24.54 20.69
C GLU A 288 18.39 25.58 21.40
N THR A 289 18.46 26.84 20.97
CA THR A 289 17.69 27.96 21.53
C THR A 289 16.39 28.25 20.80
N GLY A 290 16.05 27.46 19.76
CA GLY A 290 14.91 27.64 18.87
C GLY A 290 13.55 27.36 19.52
N VAL A 291 13.19 28.15 20.53
CA VAL A 291 11.91 28.05 21.24
C VAL A 291 11.09 29.32 20.98
N SER A 292 9.87 29.13 20.49
CA SER A 292 8.88 30.19 20.27
C SER A 292 7.68 30.00 21.17
N LYS A 293 6.92 31.08 21.40
CA LYS A 293 5.63 30.98 22.09
C LYS A 293 4.51 30.83 21.09
N ILE A 294 3.66 29.82 21.30
CA ILE A 294 2.40 29.65 20.55
C ILE A 294 1.22 29.71 21.51
N ILE A 295 0.07 30.14 20.97
CA ILE A 295 -1.20 30.12 21.69
C ILE A 295 -2.02 28.99 21.09
N SER A 296 -2.44 28.05 21.94
CA SER A 296 -3.34 26.97 21.57
C SER A 296 -4.33 26.74 22.71
N ASN A 297 -5.62 26.56 22.39
CA ASN A 297 -6.68 26.29 23.36
C ASN A 297 -6.69 27.22 24.60
N GLY A 298 -6.39 28.52 24.42
CA GLY A 298 -6.37 29.50 25.51
C GLY A 298 -5.20 29.39 26.49
N LYS A 299 -4.12 28.69 26.11
CA LYS A 299 -2.87 28.57 26.88
C LYS A 299 -1.66 28.95 26.02
N ILE A 300 -0.59 29.37 26.69
CA ILE A 300 0.70 29.69 26.08
C ILE A 300 1.61 28.48 26.23
N PHE A 301 2.09 27.95 25.10
CA PHE A 301 3.05 26.86 25.06
C PHE A 301 4.38 27.38 24.55
N ASP A 302 5.46 26.86 25.13
CA ASP A 302 6.77 26.90 24.49
C ASP A 302 6.74 25.85 23.37
N ALA A 303 7.23 26.22 22.19
CA ALA A 303 7.12 25.40 20.99
C ALA A 303 8.44 25.41 20.22
N LYS A 304 8.86 24.23 19.77
CA LYS A 304 9.96 24.05 18.85
C LYS A 304 9.40 23.74 17.47
N TYR A 305 9.86 24.47 16.47
CA TYR A 305 9.54 24.15 15.08
C TYR A 305 10.57 23.16 14.56
N ILE A 306 10.11 22.05 14.00
CA ILE A 306 10.96 20.94 13.56
C ILE A 306 11.11 20.98 12.03
N ASP A 307 12.35 21.04 11.54
CA ASP A 307 12.69 21.07 10.11
C ASP A 307 12.74 19.66 9.51
N VAL A 308 11.58 19.02 9.49
CA VAL A 308 11.38 17.67 8.95
C VAL A 308 11.80 17.58 7.49
N ASP A 309 11.55 18.62 6.69
CA ASP A 309 11.94 18.63 5.29
C ASP A 309 13.47 18.58 5.12
N SER A 310 14.23 19.26 5.97
CA SER A 310 15.70 19.19 5.94
C SER A 310 16.19 17.78 6.28
N PHE A 311 15.57 17.14 7.27
CA PHE A 311 15.91 15.75 7.63
C PHE A 311 15.58 14.77 6.50
N ILE A 312 14.35 14.80 5.99
CA ILE A 312 13.90 13.87 4.95
C ILE A 312 14.73 14.04 3.69
N ASN A 313 15.17 15.25 3.35
CA ASN A 313 16.02 15.48 2.17
C ASN A 313 17.53 15.32 2.47
N SER A 314 17.91 14.92 3.67
CA SER A 314 19.32 14.68 4.01
C SER A 314 19.88 13.47 3.27
N GLN A 315 21.17 13.53 2.92
CA GLN A 315 21.83 12.46 2.18
C GLN A 315 21.86 11.13 2.95
N SER A 316 22.03 11.18 4.27
CA SER A 316 22.02 9.99 5.14
C SER A 316 20.67 9.29 5.10
N PHE A 317 19.59 10.04 5.40
CA PHE A 317 18.24 9.48 5.42
C PHE A 317 17.81 8.95 4.05
N GLN A 318 18.04 9.72 2.98
CA GLN A 318 17.70 9.27 1.62
C GLN A 318 18.45 7.99 1.24
N LYS A 319 19.74 7.87 1.59
CA LYS A 319 20.51 6.65 1.32
C LYS A 319 19.99 5.43 2.11
N ASP A 320 19.60 5.62 3.38
CA ASP A 320 19.06 4.56 4.22
C ASP A 320 17.68 4.08 3.73
N VAL A 321 16.76 5.03 3.44
CA VAL A 321 15.44 4.71 2.86
C VAL A 321 15.59 4.02 1.51
N LEU A 322 16.52 4.49 0.66
CA LEU A 322 16.79 3.86 -0.63
C LEU A 322 17.25 2.41 -0.46
N GLY A 323 18.21 2.15 0.43
CA GLY A 323 18.69 0.80 0.71
C GLY A 323 17.59 -0.14 1.20
N LYS A 324 16.66 0.37 2.02
CA LYS A 324 15.47 -0.37 2.46
C LYS A 324 14.51 -0.63 1.30
N ALA A 325 14.23 0.38 0.48
CA ALA A 325 13.39 0.26 -0.70
C ALA A 325 13.92 -0.81 -1.66
N SER A 326 15.23 -0.80 -1.99
CA SER A 326 15.84 -1.83 -2.83
C SER A 326 15.69 -3.24 -2.21
N GLY A 327 15.77 -3.34 -0.88
CA GLY A 327 15.54 -4.60 -0.15
C GLY A 327 14.11 -5.14 -0.29
N TYR A 328 13.10 -4.28 -0.31
CA TYR A 328 11.71 -4.69 -0.59
C TYR A 328 11.49 -5.02 -2.07
N LEU A 329 12.12 -4.29 -2.98
CA LEU A 329 12.00 -4.55 -4.43
C LEU A 329 12.63 -5.86 -4.88
N ALA A 330 13.66 -6.34 -4.17
CA ALA A 330 14.31 -7.61 -4.44
C ALA A 330 13.44 -8.84 -4.10
N ARG A 331 12.30 -8.63 -3.44
CA ARG A 331 11.36 -9.68 -3.05
C ARG A 331 10.43 -10.09 -4.20
N GLY A 332 9.78 -11.24 -4.03
CA GLY A 332 8.77 -11.71 -4.97
C GLY A 332 7.58 -10.75 -5.09
N ASN A 333 6.90 -10.75 -6.24
CA ASN A 333 5.79 -9.84 -6.51
C ASN A 333 4.66 -9.93 -5.48
N GLY A 334 4.33 -11.13 -5.01
CA GLY A 334 3.30 -11.31 -3.98
C GLY A 334 3.68 -10.72 -2.62
N GLN A 335 4.95 -10.87 -2.21
CA GLN A 335 5.47 -10.27 -0.98
C GLN A 335 5.48 -8.74 -1.09
N LEU A 336 5.92 -8.19 -2.22
CA LEU A 336 5.91 -6.73 -2.46
C LEU A 336 4.48 -6.19 -2.46
N SER A 337 3.56 -6.86 -3.17
CA SER A 337 2.14 -6.50 -3.20
C SER A 337 1.55 -6.46 -1.79
N SER A 338 1.74 -7.52 -1.01
CA SER A 338 1.24 -7.60 0.37
C SER A 338 1.88 -6.58 1.31
N PHE A 339 3.18 -6.30 1.14
CA PHE A 339 3.87 -5.25 1.90
C PHE A 339 3.26 -3.86 1.64
N MET A 340 3.09 -3.51 0.36
CA MET A 340 2.51 -2.21 -0.03
C MET A 340 1.06 -2.08 0.48
N THR A 341 0.24 -3.11 0.29
CA THR A 341 -1.16 -3.12 0.71
C THR A 341 -1.30 -3.04 2.23
N TYR A 342 -0.63 -3.89 3.00
CA TYR A 342 -0.92 -4.04 4.43
C TYR A 342 0.00 -3.23 5.33
N LYS A 343 1.30 -3.15 5.01
CA LYS A 343 2.27 -2.41 5.83
C LYS A 343 2.28 -0.94 5.43
N MET A 344 2.36 -0.62 4.13
CA MET A 344 2.32 0.77 3.67
C MET A 344 0.90 1.35 3.55
N ARG A 345 -0.14 0.51 3.71
CA ARG A 345 -1.56 0.88 3.65
C ARG A 345 -1.98 1.45 2.28
N ASP A 346 -1.28 1.05 1.22
CA ASP A 346 -1.65 1.39 -0.15
C ASP A 346 -2.55 0.29 -0.73
N GLY A 347 -3.85 0.39 -0.41
CA GLY A 347 -4.86 -0.53 -0.95
C GLY A 347 -5.06 -0.43 -2.46
N SER A 348 -4.48 0.56 -3.13
CA SER A 348 -4.55 0.74 -4.58
C SER A 348 -3.34 0.21 -5.35
N PHE A 349 -2.33 -0.30 -4.63
CA PHE A 349 -1.11 -0.79 -5.24
C PHE A 349 -1.37 -1.96 -6.18
N ASN A 350 -0.93 -1.84 -7.43
CA ASN A 350 -1.01 -2.90 -8.42
C ASN A 350 0.39 -3.25 -8.93
N VAL A 351 0.89 -4.43 -8.52
CA VAL A 351 2.26 -4.84 -8.85
C VAL A 351 2.47 -5.03 -10.36
N ASN A 352 1.44 -5.38 -11.13
CA ASN A 352 1.56 -5.55 -12.58
C ASN A 352 1.72 -4.19 -13.29
N GLU A 353 0.98 -3.16 -12.88
CA GLU A 353 1.19 -1.79 -13.38
C GLU A 353 2.52 -1.22 -12.91
N PHE A 354 2.86 -1.44 -11.64
CA PHE A 354 4.14 -1.07 -11.06
C PHE A 354 5.33 -1.64 -11.84
N LYS A 355 5.26 -2.91 -12.24
CA LYS A 355 6.34 -3.58 -13.00
C LYS A 355 6.52 -3.05 -14.43
N LYS A 356 5.56 -2.29 -14.97
CA LYS A 356 5.72 -1.61 -16.27
C LYS A 356 6.57 -0.34 -16.17
N GLN A 357 6.77 0.19 -14.97
CA GLN A 357 7.61 1.35 -14.74
C GLN A 357 9.10 1.02 -14.90
N THR A 358 9.94 2.04 -15.05
CA THR A 358 11.40 1.87 -15.01
C THR A 358 11.87 1.54 -13.59
N THR A 359 13.01 0.86 -13.44
CA THR A 359 13.56 0.53 -12.11
C THR A 359 13.73 1.75 -11.20
N PRO A 360 14.20 2.93 -11.67
CA PRO A 360 14.26 4.12 -10.82
C PRO A 360 12.89 4.63 -10.37
N GLN A 361 11.83 4.49 -11.18
CA GLN A 361 10.48 4.88 -10.80
C GLN A 361 9.91 3.94 -9.74
N GLN A 362 10.12 2.63 -9.91
CA GLN A 362 9.72 1.61 -8.93
C GLN A 362 10.36 1.87 -7.57
N GLU A 363 11.66 2.15 -7.56
CA GLU A 363 12.40 2.48 -6.35
C GLU A 363 11.89 3.77 -5.71
N GLN A 364 11.64 4.80 -6.49
CA GLN A 364 11.12 6.06 -5.98
C GLN A 364 9.72 5.93 -5.38
N GLU A 365 8.83 5.11 -5.95
CA GLU A 365 7.50 4.88 -5.42
C GLU A 365 7.53 4.18 -4.04
N VAL A 366 8.37 3.16 -3.89
CA VAL A 366 8.58 2.49 -2.59
C VAL A 366 9.25 3.44 -1.59
N VAL A 367 10.22 4.26 -2.02
CA VAL A 367 10.82 5.32 -1.19
C VAL A 367 9.75 6.29 -0.69
N ASN A 368 8.85 6.74 -1.57
CA ASN A 368 7.78 7.66 -1.21
C ASN A 368 6.84 7.04 -0.17
N ALA A 369 6.45 5.78 -0.36
CA ALA A 369 5.60 5.05 0.60
C ALA A 369 6.29 4.91 1.97
N LEU A 370 7.59 4.58 2.00
CA LEU A 370 8.36 4.49 3.24
C LEU A 370 8.49 5.85 3.94
N ILE A 371 8.66 6.94 3.20
CA ILE A 371 8.73 8.30 3.76
C ILE A 371 7.36 8.72 4.31
N GLU A 372 6.28 8.39 3.61
CA GLU A 372 4.93 8.68 4.08
C GLU A 372 4.59 7.90 5.35
N ASP A 373 4.90 6.60 5.40
CA ASP A 373 4.71 5.78 6.60
C ASP A 373 5.62 6.26 7.75
N PHE A 374 6.86 6.69 7.48
CA PHE A 374 7.71 7.35 8.48
C PHE A 374 7.04 8.61 9.05
N LYS A 375 6.49 9.48 8.21
CA LYS A 375 5.77 10.69 8.66
C LYS A 375 4.55 10.33 9.51
N ASN A 376 3.78 9.33 9.09
CA ASN A 376 2.54 8.94 9.77
C ASN A 376 2.77 8.21 11.10
N THR A 377 3.93 7.58 11.27
CA THR A 377 4.24 6.77 12.46
C THR A 377 5.23 7.47 13.39
N LYS A 378 6.37 7.92 12.88
CA LYS A 378 7.44 8.48 13.71
C LYS A 378 7.19 9.94 14.07
N LEU A 379 6.53 10.69 13.20
CA LEU A 379 6.24 12.10 13.43
C LEU A 379 4.82 12.35 13.98
N SER A 380 4.09 11.29 14.37
CA SER A 380 2.72 11.40 14.88
C SER A 380 2.61 12.21 16.17
N ASP A 381 3.69 12.25 16.96
CA ASP A 381 3.75 13.00 18.21
C ASP A 381 4.02 14.50 17.99
N LEU A 382 4.36 14.89 16.75
CA LEU A 382 4.50 16.28 16.35
C LEU A 382 3.16 16.83 15.85
N GLU A 383 2.83 18.05 16.23
CA GLU A 383 1.67 18.74 15.69
C GLU A 383 1.98 19.17 14.25
N GLN A 384 1.41 18.46 13.27
CA GLN A 384 1.42 18.90 11.88
C GLN A 384 0.24 19.85 11.62
N ARG A 385 0.54 21.09 11.25
CA ARG A 385 -0.51 22.07 10.91
C ARG A 385 -0.09 23.06 9.83
N LYS A 386 -1.04 23.86 9.36
CA LYS A 386 -0.80 24.94 8.41
C LYS A 386 -0.24 26.16 9.13
N ALA A 387 0.82 26.76 8.59
CA ALA A 387 1.49 27.91 9.17
C ALA A 387 0.55 29.12 9.21
N THR A 388 0.38 29.69 10.40
CA THR A 388 -0.32 30.96 10.60
C THR A 388 0.60 32.15 10.31
N PRO A 389 0.08 33.39 10.18
CA PRO A 389 0.93 34.57 10.09
C PRO A 389 1.94 34.70 11.25
N GLN A 390 1.55 34.27 12.45
CA GLN A 390 2.44 34.27 13.62
C GLN A 390 3.56 33.24 13.48
N ASP A 391 3.27 32.04 12.99
CA ASP A 391 4.31 31.03 12.73
C ASP A 391 5.30 31.50 11.66
N VAL A 392 4.80 32.14 10.59
CA VAL A 392 5.66 32.71 9.55
C VAL A 392 6.60 33.76 10.12
N LYS A 393 6.10 34.62 11.02
CA LYS A 393 6.92 35.62 11.71
C LYS A 393 7.97 34.97 12.61
N ASN A 394 7.56 34.00 13.43
CA ASN A 394 8.44 33.28 14.35
C ASN A 394 9.55 32.52 13.59
N LEU A 395 9.16 31.71 12.61
CA LEU A 395 10.08 30.95 11.76
C LEU A 395 11.05 31.87 11.01
N ARG A 396 10.58 33.02 10.49
CA ARG A 396 11.45 34.00 9.84
C ARG A 396 12.47 34.60 10.81
N ALA A 397 12.06 34.91 12.05
CA ALA A 397 12.97 35.40 13.09
C ALA A 397 14.03 34.35 13.46
N LEU A 398 13.68 33.06 13.37
CA LEU A 398 14.58 31.94 13.57
C LEU A 398 15.35 31.53 12.30
N GLY A 399 15.27 32.31 11.22
CA GLY A 399 16.05 32.12 9.99
C GLY A 399 15.43 31.20 8.93
N LYS A 400 14.18 30.72 9.12
CA LYS A 400 13.47 29.88 8.14
C LYS A 400 12.34 30.65 7.45
N ASN A 401 12.37 30.71 6.13
CA ASN A 401 11.30 31.30 5.34
C ASN A 401 10.22 30.27 5.03
N VAL A 402 9.00 30.53 5.51
CA VAL A 402 7.79 29.74 5.18
C VAL A 402 6.66 30.68 4.72
N LYS A 403 5.68 30.14 4.01
CA LYS A 403 4.47 30.88 3.59
C LYS A 403 3.29 30.56 4.50
N VAL A 404 2.37 31.51 4.65
CA VAL A 404 1.08 31.24 5.30
C VAL A 404 0.39 30.09 4.55
N GLY A 405 -0.13 29.10 5.28
CA GLY A 405 -0.73 27.91 4.70
C GLY A 405 0.26 26.80 4.31
N GLN A 406 1.57 26.98 4.46
CA GLN A 406 2.54 25.91 4.32
C GLN A 406 2.43 24.93 5.50
N SER A 407 2.60 23.62 5.26
CA SER A 407 2.63 22.64 6.36
C SER A 407 3.90 22.83 7.20
N ILE A 408 3.75 22.79 8.53
CA ILE A 408 4.82 22.87 9.52
C ILE A 408 4.64 21.80 10.58
N TYR A 409 5.74 21.41 11.23
CA TYR A 409 5.77 20.46 12.35
C TYR A 409 6.19 21.19 13.62
N VAL A 410 5.41 21.00 14.68
CA VAL A 410 5.59 21.71 15.95
C VAL A 410 5.62 20.71 17.10
N GLU A 411 6.66 20.78 17.92
CA GLU A 411 6.72 20.10 19.21
C GLU A 411 6.33 21.10 20.29
N THR A 412 5.27 20.82 21.06
CA THR A 412 4.90 21.64 22.22
C THR A 412 5.58 21.13 23.48
N VAL A 413 6.16 22.05 24.24
CA VAL A 413 6.93 21.74 25.45
C VAL A 413 6.11 22.10 26.68
N GLY A 414 5.84 21.08 27.51
CA GLY A 414 5.15 21.22 28.79
C GLY A 414 3.63 21.33 28.70
N SER A 415 2.97 21.51 29.86
CA SER A 415 1.50 21.50 29.99
C SER A 415 0.80 22.80 29.55
N GLY A 416 1.55 23.73 28.96
CA GLY A 416 1.11 25.09 28.71
C GLY A 416 0.94 25.89 30.01
N LYS A 417 1.13 27.20 29.91
CA LYS A 417 0.81 28.14 30.99
C LYS A 417 -0.57 28.71 30.70
N ASP A 418 -1.45 28.66 31.70
CA ASP A 418 -2.69 29.43 31.64
C ASP A 418 -2.31 30.88 31.35
N ILE A 419 -3.03 31.50 30.42
CA ILE A 419 -2.87 32.92 30.16
C ILE A 419 -3.12 33.63 31.50
N PRO A 420 -2.12 34.28 32.12
CA PRO A 420 -2.24 34.74 33.50
C PRO A 420 -3.45 35.66 33.68
N SER A 421 -4.39 35.25 34.53
CA SER A 421 -5.66 35.95 34.75
C SER A 421 -5.55 37.27 35.53
N SER A 422 -4.35 37.76 35.84
CA SER A 422 -4.16 38.98 36.64
C SER A 422 -2.90 39.84 36.34
N SER A 423 -2.26 39.66 35.19
CA SER A 423 -1.28 40.66 34.69
C SER A 423 -1.39 40.94 33.20
N TYR A 424 -2.45 40.46 32.55
CA TYR A 424 -2.84 40.86 31.21
C TYR A 424 -3.75 42.09 31.34
N VAL A 425 -3.14 43.27 31.55
CA VAL A 425 -3.71 44.43 30.87
C VAL A 425 -3.59 44.04 29.40
N GLN A 426 -4.71 43.63 28.80
CA GLN A 426 -4.87 43.46 27.37
C GLN A 426 -3.95 44.47 26.69
N THR A 427 -2.94 43.98 25.99
CA THR A 427 -2.17 44.86 25.11
C THR A 427 -3.22 45.59 24.29
N LEU A 428 -3.13 46.92 24.24
CA LEU A 428 -4.10 47.77 23.57
C LEU A 428 -4.39 47.26 22.14
N GLY A 429 -3.41 46.57 21.52
CA GLY A 429 -3.54 45.83 20.26
C GLY A 429 -4.54 44.67 20.27
N ASP A 430 -4.60 43.82 21.31
CA ASP A 430 -5.56 42.70 21.40
C ASP A 430 -6.98 43.20 21.67
N GLN A 431 -7.13 44.28 22.45
CA GLN A 431 -8.40 44.99 22.60
C GLN A 431 -8.86 45.59 21.27
N ILE A 432 -7.96 46.21 20.51
CA ILE A 432 -8.29 46.84 19.22
C ILE A 432 -8.60 45.79 18.16
N VAL A 433 -7.88 44.67 18.10
CA VAL A 433 -8.17 43.57 17.18
C VAL A 433 -9.53 42.94 17.51
N ASN A 434 -9.83 42.72 18.80
CA ASN A 434 -11.15 42.25 19.21
C ASN A 434 -12.26 43.29 18.97
N ASP A 435 -12.00 44.57 19.21
CA ASP A 435 -12.94 45.66 18.90
C ASP A 435 -13.27 45.69 17.40
N VAL A 436 -12.24 45.55 16.54
CA VAL A 436 -12.36 45.56 15.08
C VAL A 436 -13.12 44.32 14.61
N ILE A 437 -12.73 43.12 15.04
CA ILE A 437 -13.38 41.86 14.64
C ILE A 437 -14.86 41.85 15.06
N ASN A 438 -15.21 42.42 16.22
CA ASN A 438 -16.57 42.46 16.74
C ASN A 438 -17.43 43.62 16.20
N LEU A 439 -16.93 44.43 15.25
CA LEU A 439 -17.77 45.41 14.56
C LEU A 439 -18.89 44.70 13.80
N LYS A 440 -20.13 45.04 14.13
CA LYS A 440 -21.31 44.51 13.46
C LYS A 440 -21.42 45.12 12.06
N ILE A 441 -20.88 44.42 11.07
CA ILE A 441 -21.09 44.67 9.64
C ILE A 441 -22.00 43.59 9.06
N THR A 442 -22.66 43.91 7.96
CA THR A 442 -23.47 42.93 7.21
C THR A 442 -22.64 42.41 6.04
N PRO A 443 -22.33 41.10 5.96
CA PRO A 443 -21.59 40.53 4.82
C PRO A 443 -22.37 40.70 3.52
N ILE A 444 -21.75 41.20 2.45
CA ILE A 444 -22.42 41.41 1.16
C ILE A 444 -22.98 40.11 0.56
N GLU A 445 -22.36 38.96 0.85
CA GLU A 445 -22.83 37.64 0.42
C GLU A 445 -24.24 37.28 0.93
N THR A 446 -24.65 37.81 2.09
CA THR A 446 -26.01 37.59 2.63
C THR A 446 -27.11 38.36 1.88
N VAL A 447 -26.74 39.28 0.98
CA VAL A 447 -27.67 40.04 0.14
C VAL A 447 -28.02 39.28 -1.15
N GLY A 448 -27.15 38.34 -1.56
CA GLY A 448 -27.32 37.51 -2.77
C GLY A 448 -28.37 36.39 -2.66
N GLY A 449 -28.94 36.17 -1.46
CA GLY A 449 -30.03 35.21 -1.24
C GLY A 449 -31.43 35.72 -1.57
N LEU A 450 -31.59 36.99 -1.98
CA LEU A 450 -32.88 37.58 -2.32
C LEU A 450 -33.09 37.53 -3.85
N GLN A 451 -34.04 36.70 -4.30
CA GLN A 451 -34.54 36.68 -5.69
C GLN A 451 -35.12 38.06 -6.05
N GLY A 452 -34.46 38.78 -6.94
CA GLY A 452 -34.93 40.04 -7.54
C GLY A 452 -34.07 40.43 -8.74
N ASP A 453 -34.58 41.30 -9.62
CA ASP A 453 -33.88 41.73 -10.84
C ASP A 453 -32.50 42.34 -10.53
N VAL A 454 -31.53 42.14 -11.44
CA VAL A 454 -30.10 42.49 -11.29
C VAL A 454 -29.87 43.94 -10.81
N ALA A 455 -30.73 44.89 -11.21
CA ALA A 455 -30.66 46.28 -10.77
C ALA A 455 -31.01 46.46 -9.27
N SER A 456 -31.98 45.69 -8.76
CA SER A 456 -32.38 45.72 -7.35
C SER A 456 -31.34 45.08 -6.43
N VAL A 457 -30.68 44.00 -6.89
CA VAL A 457 -29.59 43.32 -6.17
C VAL A 457 -28.36 44.24 -6.07
N LYS A 458 -28.00 44.93 -7.15
CA LYS A 458 -26.90 45.91 -7.15
C LYS A 458 -27.19 47.09 -6.21
N THR A 459 -28.40 47.62 -6.25
CA THR A 459 -28.83 48.72 -5.36
C THR A 459 -28.79 48.32 -3.88
N ASN A 460 -29.18 47.09 -3.56
CA ASN A 460 -29.12 46.55 -2.20
C ASN A 460 -27.68 46.29 -1.73
N ALA A 461 -26.81 45.78 -2.60
CA ALA A 461 -25.39 45.59 -2.31
C ALA A 461 -24.68 46.93 -2.06
N ASP A 462 -24.93 47.95 -2.89
CA ASP A 462 -24.38 49.29 -2.69
C ASP A 462 -24.89 49.93 -1.38
N ARG A 463 -26.15 49.69 -1.00
CA ARG A 463 -26.71 50.15 0.27
C ARG A 463 -26.01 49.49 1.48
N VAL A 464 -25.78 48.18 1.43
CA VAL A 464 -25.07 47.44 2.50
C VAL A 464 -23.61 47.87 2.59
N ARG A 465 -22.93 47.99 1.44
CA ARG A 465 -21.58 48.50 1.35
C ARG A 465 -21.44 49.88 2.00
N ASN A 466 -22.34 50.81 1.68
CA ASN A 466 -22.34 52.15 2.26
C ASN A 466 -22.62 52.13 3.77
N ALA A 467 -23.51 51.24 4.25
CA ALA A 467 -23.76 51.07 5.68
C ALA A 467 -22.51 50.57 6.43
N ASN A 468 -21.78 49.59 5.87
CA ASN A 468 -20.52 49.11 6.44
C ASN A 468 -19.45 50.21 6.47
N ILE A 469 -19.35 51.02 5.39
CA ILE A 469 -18.44 52.18 5.34
C ILE A 469 -18.76 53.18 6.47
N GLU A 470 -20.04 53.46 6.74
CA GLU A 470 -20.42 54.36 7.82
C GLU A 470 -20.10 53.79 9.21
N THR A 471 -20.27 52.47 9.41
CA THR A 471 -19.87 51.78 10.64
C THR A 471 -18.36 51.90 10.86
N HIS A 472 -17.56 51.59 9.85
CA HIS A 472 -16.10 51.73 9.88
C HIS A 472 -15.66 53.18 10.12
N LYS A 473 -16.29 54.15 9.46
CA LYS A 473 -16.01 55.58 9.63
C LYS A 473 -16.27 56.05 11.06
N LYS A 474 -17.39 55.63 11.67
CA LYS A 474 -17.71 55.95 13.07
C LYS A 474 -16.70 55.34 14.03
N TYR A 475 -16.27 54.10 13.77
CA TYR A 475 -15.23 53.45 14.55
C TYR A 475 -13.88 54.18 14.46
N LEU A 476 -13.42 54.51 13.25
CA LEU A 476 -12.17 55.27 13.06
C LEU A 476 -12.21 56.63 13.77
N ARG A 477 -13.36 57.33 13.71
CA ARG A 477 -13.56 58.60 14.44
C ARG A 477 -13.51 58.42 15.95
N SER A 478 -14.07 57.33 16.50
CA SER A 478 -13.99 57.07 17.95
C SER A 478 -12.56 56.78 18.40
N LYS A 479 -11.67 56.37 17.49
CA LYS A 479 -10.24 56.21 17.71
C LYS A 479 -9.42 57.46 17.33
N GLY A 480 -10.06 58.61 17.07
CA GLY A 480 -9.41 59.89 16.78
C GLY A 480 -8.98 60.09 15.32
N ILE A 481 -9.32 59.16 14.42
CA ILE A 481 -8.97 59.24 13.00
C ILE A 481 -10.12 59.89 12.22
N ASN A 482 -9.85 61.01 11.57
CA ASN A 482 -10.86 61.73 10.79
C ASN A 482 -11.05 61.09 9.41
N ALA A 483 -11.84 60.03 9.36
CA ALA A 483 -12.20 59.36 8.11
C ALA A 483 -13.39 60.05 7.40
N LYS A 484 -13.30 60.12 6.06
CA LYS A 484 -14.35 60.58 5.15
C LYS A 484 -14.64 59.50 4.12
N SER A 485 -15.92 59.29 3.83
CA SER A 485 -16.31 58.42 2.72
C SER A 485 -16.18 59.16 1.39
N LYS A 486 -16.16 58.40 0.29
CA LYS A 486 -16.30 58.95 -1.07
C LYS A 486 -17.48 59.91 -1.20
N ALA A 487 -18.62 59.55 -0.62
CA ALA A 487 -19.83 60.38 -0.64
C ALA A 487 -19.65 61.71 0.12
N ASP A 488 -18.95 61.70 1.27
CA ASP A 488 -18.62 62.92 2.02
C ASP A 488 -17.77 63.90 1.20
N LEU A 489 -16.83 63.38 0.40
CA LEU A 489 -15.96 64.18 -0.45
C LEU A 489 -16.68 64.70 -1.69
N ILE A 490 -17.50 63.87 -2.35
CA ILE A 490 -18.35 64.31 -3.46
C ILE A 490 -19.28 65.44 -3.02
N SER A 491 -19.94 65.31 -1.87
CA SER A 491 -20.79 66.38 -1.33
C SER A 491 -20.03 67.68 -1.03
N GLN A 492 -18.75 67.59 -0.66
CA GLN A 492 -17.90 68.78 -0.49
C GLN A 492 -17.53 69.40 -1.83
N LEU A 493 -17.16 68.59 -2.83
CA LEU A 493 -16.86 69.08 -4.18
C LEU A 493 -18.08 69.72 -4.85
N GLU A 494 -19.28 69.16 -4.65
CA GLU A 494 -20.54 69.75 -5.13
C GLU A 494 -20.79 71.14 -4.52
N LYS A 495 -20.45 71.36 -3.25
CA LYS A 495 -20.53 72.69 -2.61
C LYS A 495 -19.47 73.67 -3.11
N LEU A 496 -18.36 73.16 -3.63
CA LEU A 496 -17.25 73.94 -4.19
C LEU A 496 -17.36 74.11 -5.71
N LYS A 497 -18.46 73.65 -6.32
CA LYS A 497 -18.68 73.76 -7.76
C LYS A 497 -18.62 75.22 -8.22
N GLY A 498 -17.84 75.47 -9.26
CA GLY A 498 -17.55 76.82 -9.77
C GLY A 498 -16.29 77.47 -9.20
N THR A 499 -15.64 76.84 -8.23
CA THR A 499 -14.32 77.27 -7.71
C THR A 499 -13.17 76.51 -8.37
N LYS A 500 -11.93 76.76 -7.93
CA LYS A 500 -10.75 76.01 -8.37
C LYS A 500 -10.18 75.15 -7.23
N ASP A 501 -9.65 73.98 -7.57
CA ASP A 501 -8.94 73.12 -6.62
C ASP A 501 -7.53 73.66 -6.29
N GLY A 502 -6.78 72.91 -5.46
CA GLY A 502 -5.43 73.27 -5.03
C GLY A 502 -4.39 73.33 -6.16
N ASP A 503 -4.69 72.72 -7.31
CA ASP A 503 -3.84 72.66 -8.50
C ASP A 503 -4.33 73.64 -9.58
N GLY A 504 -5.38 74.42 -9.31
CA GLY A 504 -5.94 75.44 -10.20
C GLY A 504 -6.97 74.94 -11.21
N ASN A 505 -7.38 73.66 -11.14
CA ASN A 505 -8.42 73.09 -11.99
C ASN A 505 -9.80 73.57 -11.57
N LYS A 506 -10.69 73.81 -12.54
CA LYS A 506 -12.07 74.20 -12.25
C LYS A 506 -12.85 73.00 -11.73
N ILE A 507 -13.53 73.17 -10.60
CA ILE A 507 -14.44 72.16 -10.05
C ILE A 507 -15.80 72.33 -10.74
N ASP A 508 -16.01 71.57 -11.81
CA ASP A 508 -17.28 71.49 -12.56
C ASP A 508 -17.86 70.07 -12.52
N ASP A 509 -18.97 69.84 -13.25
CA ASP A 509 -19.65 68.54 -13.24
C ASP A 509 -18.75 67.41 -13.75
N ASP A 510 -17.93 67.69 -14.77
CA ASP A 510 -17.00 66.71 -15.34
C ASP A 510 -15.88 66.39 -14.35
N TYR A 511 -15.37 67.38 -13.62
CA TYR A 511 -14.42 67.17 -12.52
C TYR A 511 -14.99 66.25 -11.44
N ILE A 512 -16.22 66.52 -10.99
CA ILE A 512 -16.89 65.73 -9.94
C ILE A 512 -17.18 64.30 -10.43
N GLU A 513 -17.61 64.12 -11.68
CA GLU A 513 -17.89 62.80 -12.26
C GLU A 513 -16.61 61.98 -12.48
N ASN A 514 -15.51 62.63 -12.89
CA ASN A 514 -14.21 61.98 -12.98
C ASN A 514 -13.69 61.56 -11.60
N PHE A 515 -13.83 62.43 -10.59
CA PHE A 515 -13.54 62.08 -9.21
C PHE A 515 -14.43 60.90 -8.76
N ARG A 516 -15.72 60.90 -9.08
CA ARG A 516 -16.65 59.80 -8.75
C ARG A 516 -16.25 58.47 -9.38
N LYS A 517 -15.60 58.46 -10.55
CA LYS A 517 -15.12 57.22 -11.18
C LYS A 517 -13.79 56.73 -10.62
N ALA A 518 -12.87 57.65 -10.33
CA ALA A 518 -11.50 57.31 -9.92
C ALA A 518 -11.33 57.12 -8.40
N SER A 519 -12.19 57.74 -7.58
CA SER A 519 -12.02 57.77 -6.13
C SER A 519 -12.30 56.43 -5.44
N GLN A 520 -11.51 56.16 -4.40
CA GLN A 520 -11.65 55.02 -3.49
C GLN A 520 -12.81 55.21 -2.52
N ASN A 521 -13.16 54.17 -1.76
CA ASN A 521 -14.35 54.20 -0.90
C ASN A 521 -14.16 55.06 0.37
N MET A 522 -12.94 55.19 0.86
CA MET A 522 -12.63 55.87 2.12
C MET A 522 -11.28 56.57 2.07
N TYR A 523 -11.21 57.70 2.78
CA TYR A 523 -10.06 58.59 2.87
C TYR A 523 -9.81 58.98 4.33
N VAL A 524 -8.55 59.21 4.69
CA VAL A 524 -8.18 59.77 5.99
C VAL A 524 -7.72 61.21 5.79
N TYR A 525 -8.26 62.13 6.60
CA TYR A 525 -7.78 63.50 6.66
C TYR A 525 -6.75 63.63 7.78
N ASP A 526 -5.53 63.98 7.39
CA ASP A 526 -4.46 64.36 8.30
C ASP A 526 -4.57 65.86 8.59
N ALA A 527 -4.92 66.18 9.84
CA ALA A 527 -5.09 67.55 10.30
C ALA A 527 -3.75 68.30 10.44
N GLU A 528 -2.64 67.59 10.69
CA GLU A 528 -1.31 68.19 10.86
C GLU A 528 -0.75 68.61 9.49
N ASN A 529 -0.85 67.72 8.51
CA ASN A 529 -0.37 67.97 7.15
C ASN A 529 -1.40 68.65 6.24
N LYS A 530 -2.64 68.85 6.74
CA LYS A 530 -3.80 69.38 6.01
C LYS A 530 -4.06 68.65 4.67
N LYS A 531 -3.73 67.36 4.61
CA LYS A 531 -3.82 66.54 3.39
C LYS A 531 -4.79 65.38 3.57
N GLN A 532 -5.36 64.94 2.45
CA GLN A 532 -6.19 63.73 2.39
C GLN A 532 -5.35 62.60 1.80
N TYR A 533 -5.42 61.43 2.43
CA TYR A 533 -4.74 60.23 1.98
C TYR A 533 -5.75 59.17 1.56
N GLU A 534 -5.47 58.55 0.41
CA GLU A 534 -6.22 57.40 -0.10
C GLU A 534 -5.91 56.15 0.71
N LEU A 535 -6.91 55.28 0.90
CA LEU A 535 -6.76 54.00 1.56
C LEU A 535 -6.97 52.86 0.54
N PRO A 536 -5.97 52.53 -0.28
CA PRO A 536 -6.11 51.57 -1.38
C PRO A 536 -6.36 50.12 -0.91
N SER A 537 -6.00 49.79 0.33
CA SER A 537 -6.19 48.47 0.94
C SER A 537 -7.50 48.33 1.74
N TYR A 538 -8.34 49.37 1.77
CA TYR A 538 -9.58 49.36 2.52
C TYR A 538 -10.68 48.52 1.83
N ASN A 539 -11.23 47.55 2.55
CA ASN A 539 -12.34 46.71 2.10
C ASN A 539 -13.56 46.90 3.02
N PRO A 540 -14.69 47.44 2.51
CA PRO A 540 -15.89 47.62 3.32
C PRO A 540 -16.55 46.31 3.78
N ASP A 541 -16.13 45.16 3.25
CA ASP A 541 -16.69 43.84 3.60
C ASP A 541 -15.84 43.07 4.61
N SER A 542 -14.70 43.62 5.00
CA SER A 542 -13.82 43.03 6.01
C SER A 542 -13.40 44.06 7.05
N ASN A 543 -13.78 43.80 8.29
CA ASN A 543 -13.32 44.55 9.46
C ASN A 543 -11.78 44.59 9.53
N GLU A 544 -11.10 43.52 9.10
CA GLU A 544 -9.63 43.38 9.17
C GLU A 544 -8.89 44.43 8.34
N SER A 545 -9.56 44.99 7.31
CA SER A 545 -9.00 46.08 6.49
C SER A 545 -8.78 47.39 7.26
N LEU A 546 -9.31 47.50 8.49
CA LEU A 546 -9.07 48.63 9.39
C LEU A 546 -7.74 48.55 10.14
N LEU A 547 -7.16 47.34 10.29
CA LEU A 547 -5.94 47.13 11.07
C LEU A 547 -4.72 47.88 10.49
N PRO A 548 -4.46 47.86 9.16
CA PRO A 548 -3.38 48.64 8.58
C PRO A 548 -3.58 50.15 8.76
N ILE A 549 -4.83 50.63 8.68
CA ILE A 549 -5.20 52.06 8.79
C ILE A 549 -4.95 52.57 10.22
N LEU A 550 -5.32 51.78 11.23
CA LEU A 550 -5.09 52.10 12.64
C LEU A 550 -3.59 52.17 12.97
N ASN A 551 -2.80 51.31 12.34
CA ASN A 551 -1.34 51.27 12.48
C ASN A 551 -0.66 52.49 11.86
N GLU A 552 -1.09 52.90 10.67
CA GLU A 552 -0.47 53.99 9.92
C GLU A 552 -0.88 55.38 10.45
N TYR A 553 -2.17 55.62 10.69
CA TYR A 553 -2.71 56.95 10.98
C TYR A 553 -2.95 57.22 12.48
N GLY A 554 -2.29 56.45 13.35
CA GLY A 554 -2.13 56.85 14.75
C GLY A 554 -3.33 56.64 15.65
N GLY A 555 -4.07 55.55 15.50
CA GLY A 555 -5.00 55.07 16.56
C GLY A 555 -4.27 54.67 17.87
N PHE A 556 -2.95 54.86 17.94
CA PHE A 556 -2.05 54.51 19.01
C PHE A 556 -1.41 55.75 19.63
N GLY A 557 -1.52 55.92 20.95
CA GLY A 557 -0.83 56.99 21.69
C GLY A 557 0.69 56.90 21.57
N SER A 558 1.40 58.00 21.82
CA SER A 558 2.87 58.12 21.69
C SER A 558 3.65 57.03 22.43
N LYS A 559 3.22 56.64 23.63
CA LYS A 559 3.80 55.52 24.41
C LYS A 559 3.59 54.13 23.75
N THR A 560 2.56 53.97 22.92
CA THR A 560 2.27 52.74 22.18
C THR A 560 3.11 52.66 20.91
N LYS A 561 3.34 53.80 20.22
CA LYS A 561 4.29 53.88 19.09
C LYS A 561 5.73 53.56 19.53
N GLU A 562 6.14 54.08 20.69
CA GLU A 562 7.48 53.85 21.28
C GLU A 562 7.69 52.39 21.72
N ARG A 563 6.63 51.69 22.15
CA ARG A 563 6.65 50.26 22.46
C ARG A 563 6.64 49.37 21.22
N ILE A 564 5.94 49.77 20.14
CA ILE A 564 5.96 49.01 18.87
C ILE A 564 7.32 49.16 18.17
N SER A 565 7.97 50.33 18.24
CA SER A 565 9.32 50.53 17.71
C SER A 565 10.40 49.79 18.51
N THR A 566 10.19 49.52 19.80
CA THR A 566 11.13 48.78 20.66
C THR A 566 10.81 47.28 20.81
N THR A 567 9.66 46.81 20.30
CA THR A 567 9.27 45.38 20.35
C THR A 567 9.29 44.72 18.95
N ILE A 568 9.62 45.46 17.88
CA ILE A 568 9.67 44.92 16.50
C ILE A 568 11.04 45.08 15.81
N LEU A 569 12.00 45.84 16.34
CA LEU A 569 13.38 45.85 15.85
C LEU A 569 14.36 46.23 16.99
N PRO A 570 15.46 45.51 17.22
CA PRO A 570 15.66 44.06 17.39
C PRO A 570 15.12 43.51 18.73
#